data_AF-A0A7K2FVS0-F1
#
_entry.id   AF-A0A7K2FVS0-F1
#
_cell.length_a   1.000
_cell.length_b   1.000
_cell.length_c   1.000
_cell.angle_alpha   90.00
_cell.angle_beta   90.00
_cell.angle_gamma   90.00
#
_symmetry.space_group_name_H-M   'P 1'
#
loop_
_entity.id
_entity.type
_entity.pdbx_description
1 polymer ?
#
loop_
_entity_poly.entity_id
_entity_poly.type
_entity_poly.pdbx_seq_one_letter_code
_entity_poly.pdbx_strand_id
1 'polypeptide(L)' 'MKHVGADEAAKPLVSGRQVLIAQAALLAGLTLVLLVKEIPGMVRELKIYRMTGGLGAGHRYP' A
#
# COMPACT_ATOMS: atom_id res chain seq x y z
N MET A 1 37.48 -40.30 -12.08
CA MET A 1 36.40 -39.97 -11.13
C MET A 1 36.76 -38.63 -10.49
N LYS A 2 36.22 -37.52 -11.00
CA LYS A 2 36.40 -36.20 -10.39
C LYS A 2 35.39 -36.11 -9.26
N HIS A 3 35.87 -35.88 -8.03
CA HIS A 3 35.00 -35.51 -6.93
C HIS A 3 34.28 -34.23 -7.32
N VAL A 4 33.02 -34.36 -7.73
CA VAL A 4 32.07 -33.25 -7.84
C VAL A 4 31.93 -32.76 -6.41
N GLY A 5 32.69 -31.70 -6.13
CA GLY A 5 32.80 -31.11 -4.81
C GLY A 5 31.44 -30.71 -4.30
N ALA A 6 31.29 -30.80 -2.99
CA ALA A 6 30.17 -30.33 -2.19
C ALA A 6 30.01 -28.77 -2.24
N ASP A 7 30.26 -28.16 -3.40
CA ASP A 7 30.17 -26.73 -3.72
C ASP A 7 28.81 -26.34 -4.33
N GLU A 8 27.90 -27.32 -4.50
CA GLU A 8 26.45 -27.04 -4.66
C GLU A 8 25.78 -26.69 -3.32
N ALA A 9 26.55 -26.60 -2.23
CA ALA A 9 26.08 -26.13 -0.94
C ALA A 9 25.71 -24.64 -1.00
N ALA A 10 24.43 -24.40 -1.31
CA ALA A 10 23.66 -23.21 -0.98
C ALA A 10 24.24 -21.87 -1.47
N LYS A 11 24.32 -21.68 -2.79
CA LYS A 11 24.20 -20.31 -3.33
C LYS A 11 22.82 -19.78 -2.89
N PRO A 12 22.72 -18.71 -2.08
CA PRO A 12 21.42 -18.13 -1.78
C PRO A 12 20.83 -17.64 -3.10
N LEU A 13 19.80 -18.35 -3.58
CA LEU A 13 19.12 -18.09 -4.86
C LEU A 13 18.58 -16.66 -4.93
N VAL A 14 18.39 -16.03 -3.76
CA VAL A 14 17.86 -14.68 -3.61
C VAL A 14 18.73 -13.93 -2.59
N SER A 15 19.26 -12.77 -2.99
CA SER A 15 20.00 -11.90 -2.09
C SER A 15 19.06 -11.25 -1.06
N GLY A 16 19.52 -11.04 0.19
CA GLY A 16 18.72 -10.33 1.21
C GLY A 16 18.22 -8.96 0.75
N ARG A 17 18.98 -8.28 -0.14
CA ARG A 17 18.54 -7.02 -0.76
C ARG A 17 17.30 -7.20 -1.66
N GLN A 18 17.21 -8.30 -2.40
CA GLN A 18 16.05 -8.59 -3.25
C GLN A 18 14.80 -8.86 -2.40
N VAL A 19 14.96 -9.55 -1.27
CA VAL A 19 13.88 -9.78 -0.32
C VAL A 19 13.37 -8.44 0.26
N LEU A 20 14.28 -7.54 0.66
CA LEU A 20 13.89 -6.22 1.17
C LEU A 20 13.16 -5.37 0.11
N ILE A 21 13.63 -5.39 -1.14
CA ILE A 21 12.95 -4.70 -2.25
C ILE A 21 11.56 -5.29 -2.49
N ALA A 22 11.42 -6.62 -2.47
CA ALA A 22 10.13 -7.29 -2.64
C ALA A 22 9.15 -6.92 -1.51
N GLN A 23 9.61 -6.91 -0.25
CA GLN A 23 8.77 -6.48 0.88
C GLN A 23 8.35 -5.02 0.76
N ALA A 24 9.28 -4.12 0.41
CA ALA A 24 8.96 -2.71 0.20
C ALA A 24 7.93 -2.52 -0.93
N ALA A 25 8.10 -3.25 -2.05
CA ALA A 25 7.16 -3.20 -3.16
C ALA A 25 5.78 -3.73 -2.78
N LEU A 26 5.71 -4.84 -2.02
CA LEU A 26 4.45 -5.40 -1.53
C LEU A 26 3.72 -4.44 -0.60
N LEU A 27 4.42 -3.85 0.38
CA LEU A 27 3.84 -2.89 1.32
C LEU A 27 3.39 -1.61 0.60
N ALA A 28 4.19 -1.09 -0.32
CA ALA A 28 3.84 0.09 -1.12
C ALA A 28 2.61 -0.17 -1.99
N GLY A 29 2.55 -1.33 -2.65
CA GLY A 29 1.41 -1.73 -3.47
C GLY A 29 0.13 -1.88 -2.65
N LEU A 30 0.19 -2.57 -1.51
CA LEU A 30 -0.94 -2.71 -0.60
C LEU A 30 -1.46 -1.35 -0.11
N THR A 31 -0.54 -0.49 0.34
CA THR A 31 -0.87 0.86 0.81
C THR A 31 -1.52 1.69 -0.30
N LEU A 32 -1.00 1.61 -1.53
CA LEU A 32 -1.57 2.33 -2.67
C LEU A 32 -2.97 1.84 -3.01
N VAL A 33 -3.22 0.53 -2.99
CA VAL A 33 -4.56 -0.03 -3.23
C VAL A 33 -5.55 0.46 -2.18
N LEU A 34 -5.17 0.44 -0.90
CA LEU A 34 -6.01 0.98 0.18
C LEU A 34 -6.28 2.47 -0.04
N LEU A 35 -5.24 3.26 -0.33
CA LEU A 35 -5.38 4.69 -0.61
C LEU A 35 -6.36 4.94 -1.76
N VAL A 36 -6.21 4.25 -2.89
CA VAL A 36 -7.11 4.38 -4.06
C VAL A 36 -8.54 3.99 -3.72
N LYS A 37 -8.74 3.03 -2.80
CA LYS A 37 -10.08 2.60 -2.40
C LYS A 37 -10.75 3.53 -1.39
N GLU A 38 -9.97 4.14 -0.50
CA GLU A 38 -10.46 5.07 0.52
C GLU A 38 -10.63 6.51 -0.02
N ILE A 39 -9.83 6.93 -1.00
CA ILE A 39 -9.94 8.24 -1.67
C ILE A 39 -11.36 8.56 -2.15
N PRO A 40 -12.07 7.71 -2.90
CA PRO A 40 -13.43 8.03 -3.35
C PRO A 40 -14.42 8.15 -2.18
N GLY A 41 -14.18 7.44 -1.06
CA GLY A 41 -14.94 7.61 0.18
C GLY A 41 -14.71 8.99 0.79
N MET A 42 -13.45 9.38 0.98
CA MET A 42 -13.10 10.71 1.50
C MET A 42 -13.58 11.84 0.58
N VAL A 43 -13.42 11.69 -0.74
CA VAL A 43 -13.88 12.66 -1.74
C VAL A 43 -15.41 12.75 -1.72
N ARG A 44 -16.12 11.63 -1.52
CA ARG A 44 -17.58 11.64 -1.35
C ARG A 44 -17.97 12.40 -0.09
N GLU A 45 -17.33 12.15 1.05
CA GLU A 45 -17.59 12.86 2.30
C GLU A 45 -17.33 14.37 2.15
N LEU A 46 -16.19 14.75 1.56
CA LEU A 46 -15.85 16.14 1.22
C LEU A 46 -16.85 16.77 0.26
N LYS A 47 -17.33 16.03 -0.74
CA LYS A 47 -18.34 16.51 -1.69
C LYS A 47 -19.68 16.75 -1.00
N ILE A 48 -20.09 15.83 -0.12
CA ILE A 48 -21.28 16.01 0.72
C ILE A 48 -21.08 17.23 1.59
N TYR A 49 -19.96 17.34 2.32
CA TYR A 49 -19.62 18.51 3.14
C TYR A 49 -19.70 19.82 2.33
N ARG A 50 -19.22 19.84 1.09
CA ARG A 50 -19.35 21.02 0.21
C ARG A 50 -20.78 21.28 -0.26
N MET A 51 -21.55 20.25 -0.58
CA MET A 51 -22.96 20.36 -0.99
C MET A 51 -23.86 20.80 0.18
N THR A 52 -23.59 20.29 1.37
CA THR A 52 -24.28 20.62 2.61
C THR A 52 -23.62 21.78 3.33
N GLY A 53 -22.87 22.67 2.66
CA GLY A 53 -22.34 23.91 3.26
C GLY A 53 -21.47 23.76 4.53
N GLY A 54 -20.95 22.58 4.81
CA GLY A 54 -20.10 22.26 5.97
C GLY A 54 -20.80 22.32 7.34
N LEU A 55 -20.01 22.44 8.41
CA LEU A 55 -20.48 22.59 9.81
C LEU A 55 -21.46 23.78 10.02
N GLY A 56 -21.64 24.64 9.02
CA GLY A 56 -22.52 25.81 9.06
C GLY A 56 -23.91 25.63 8.43
N ALA A 57 -24.21 24.55 7.71
CA ALA A 57 -25.54 24.42 7.10
C ALA A 57 -26.63 23.86 8.01
N GLY A 58 -26.26 23.40 9.21
CA GLY A 58 -27.20 22.97 10.25
C GLY A 58 -27.77 24.12 11.11
N HIS A 59 -27.34 25.37 10.92
CA HIS A 59 -27.76 26.49 11.78
C HIS A 59 -28.98 27.27 11.27
N ARG A 60 -29.73 26.70 10.32
CA ARG A 60 -31.05 27.20 9.89
C ARG A 60 -32.14 26.20 10.24
N TYR A 61 -32.27 25.92 11.53
CA TYR A 61 -33.58 25.72 12.13
C TYR A 61 -33.62 26.61 13.39
N PRO A 62 -34.58 27.54 13.50
CA PRO A 62 -34.74 28.38 14.69
C PRO A 62 -35.08 27.55 15.93
#